data_AF-A0A7V6ED37-F1
#
_entry.id   AF-A0A7V6ED37-F1
#
_cell.length_a   1.000
_cell.length_b   1.000
_cell.length_c   1.000
_cell.angle_alpha   90.00
_cell.angle_beta   90.00
_cell.angle_gamma   90.00
#
_symmetry.space_group_name_H-M   'P 1'
#
loop_
_entity.id
_entity.type
_entity.pdbx_description
1 polymer ?
#
loop_
_entity_poly.entity_id
_entity_poly.type
_entity_poly.pdbx_seq_one_letter_code
_entity_poly.pdbx_strand_id
1 'polypeptide(L)'
;MKLRSVLRAVQLWFLLAFTPASLIISAQSSGVVTNWQQLLSLSEQAARAGAEVRLTGTVLYFDPEWNLLFVYVDGTGVYFAPPKKSDRANYGDLVELTGQTAWSGSGSTVSLNEMRIIGKGKLPQAWKVPLQTMLKGGAASQWVEVQGLVRTMEDVGRLRFYIMLGTNRVPMFVLNHSRRGLDSLFGAKILV
;
A
#
# COMPACT_ATOMS: atom_id res chain seq x y z
N MET A 1 12.78 -44.70 80.38
CA MET A 1 13.38 -46.04 80.28
C MET A 1 13.54 -46.37 78.80
N LYS A 2 14.78 -46.51 78.33
CA LYS A 2 15.18 -46.57 76.91
C LYS A 2 14.84 -47.92 76.28
N LEU A 3 14.38 -47.95 75.02
CA LEU A 3 14.47 -49.16 74.20
C LEU A 3 14.53 -48.82 72.69
N ARG A 4 15.74 -49.04 72.12
CA ARG A 4 16.08 -49.68 70.82
C ARG A 4 15.40 -49.13 69.54
N SER A 5 16.02 -48.97 68.36
CA SER A 5 17.31 -49.39 67.79
C SER A 5 17.36 -48.94 66.32
N VAL A 6 18.54 -48.44 65.89
CA VAL A 6 19.24 -48.73 64.62
C VAL A 6 18.66 -48.27 63.25
N LEU A 7 19.33 -47.23 62.72
CA LEU A 7 19.80 -46.98 61.34
C LEU A 7 19.18 -47.74 60.15
N ARG A 8 18.66 -46.98 59.16
CA ARG A 8 18.86 -47.24 57.72
C ARG A 8 18.67 -45.97 56.88
N ALA A 9 19.41 -45.96 55.77
CA ALA A 9 19.81 -44.83 54.96
C ALA A 9 18.70 -44.19 54.11
N VAL A 10 18.83 -42.87 53.94
CA VAL A 10 18.78 -42.08 52.69
C VAL A 10 17.87 -42.59 51.57
N GLN A 11 16.83 -41.82 51.25
CA GLN A 11 16.56 -41.35 49.88
C GLN A 11 15.52 -40.22 49.87
N LEU A 12 16.02 -38.99 49.66
CA LEU A 12 15.24 -37.79 49.40
C LEU A 12 14.57 -37.90 48.03
N TRP A 13 13.24 -37.79 48.00
CA TRP A 13 12.48 -37.67 46.77
C TRP A 13 12.57 -36.23 46.23
N PHE A 14 13.27 -36.09 45.11
CA PHE A 14 13.20 -34.94 44.21
C PHE A 14 11.84 -34.91 43.52
N LEU A 15 11.12 -33.79 43.59
CA LEU A 15 10.16 -33.38 42.55
C LEU A 15 10.22 -31.85 42.40
N LEU A 16 11.29 -31.39 41.74
CA LEU A 16 11.31 -30.07 41.10
C LEU A 16 10.52 -30.20 39.80
N ALA A 17 9.29 -29.70 39.81
CA ALA A 17 8.47 -29.54 38.62
C ALA A 17 9.16 -28.52 37.69
N PHE A 18 9.94 -29.02 36.74
CA PHE A 18 10.51 -28.23 35.66
C PHE A 18 9.39 -27.96 34.66
N THR A 19 8.72 -26.82 34.77
CA THR A 19 7.86 -26.32 33.70
C THR A 19 8.78 -25.98 32.51
N PRO A 20 8.59 -26.58 31.32
CA PRO A 20 9.31 -26.11 30.16
C PRO A 20 8.74 -24.72 29.86
N ALA A 21 9.54 -23.69 30.08
CA ALA A 21 9.30 -22.37 29.53
C ALA A 21 9.25 -22.56 28.01
N SER A 22 8.05 -22.57 27.44
CA SER A 22 7.85 -22.55 26.01
C SER A 22 8.53 -21.29 25.48
N LEU A 23 9.71 -21.47 24.88
CA LEU A 23 10.35 -20.46 24.07
C LEU A 23 9.37 -20.17 22.93
N ILE A 24 8.66 -19.05 23.04
CA ILE A 24 8.01 -18.43 21.89
C ILE A 24 9.17 -18.00 21.01
N ILE A 25 9.55 -18.87 20.08
CA ILE A 25 10.42 -18.49 18.96
C ILE A 25 9.56 -17.56 18.12
N SER A 26 9.66 -16.26 18.42
CA SER A 26 9.34 -15.21 17.48
C SER A 26 10.20 -15.50 16.23
N ALA A 27 9.59 -16.06 15.19
CA ALA A 27 10.21 -16.14 13.89
C ALA A 27 10.42 -14.70 13.42
N GLN A 28 11.56 -14.13 13.78
CA GLN A 28 12.02 -12.86 13.25
C GLN A 28 12.27 -13.12 11.78
N SER A 29 11.30 -12.76 10.93
CA SER A 29 11.45 -12.89 9.49
C SER A 29 12.54 -11.92 9.03
N SER A 30 13.79 -12.36 9.07
CA SER A 30 14.96 -11.70 8.49
C SER A 30 14.94 -11.76 6.94
N GLY A 31 13.76 -11.94 6.35
CA GLY A 31 13.56 -12.04 4.92
C GLY A 31 13.02 -10.73 4.36
N VAL A 32 13.49 -10.37 3.17
CA VAL A 32 12.95 -9.25 2.38
C VAL A 32 11.48 -9.53 2.07
N VAL A 33 10.60 -8.57 2.35
CA VAL A 33 9.18 -8.63 1.97
C VAL A 33 9.09 -8.30 0.48
N THR A 34 8.63 -9.26 -0.31
CA THR A 34 8.64 -9.15 -1.78
C THR A 34 7.26 -9.11 -2.41
N ASN A 35 6.22 -9.23 -1.60
CA ASN A 35 4.83 -9.28 -2.05
C ASN A 35 3.92 -8.47 -1.10
N TRP A 36 2.90 -7.83 -1.65
CA TRP A 36 1.95 -6.96 -0.97
C TRP A 36 1.05 -7.71 0.03
N GLN A 37 0.53 -8.89 -0.33
CA GLN A 37 -0.26 -9.72 0.57
C GLN A 37 0.55 -10.17 1.80
N GLN A 38 1.84 -10.47 1.62
CA GLN A 38 2.74 -10.76 2.74
C GLN A 38 2.83 -9.56 3.69
N LEU A 39 3.01 -8.34 3.15
CA LEU A 39 3.06 -7.12 3.94
C LEU A 39 1.77 -6.88 4.74
N LEU A 40 0.61 -7.09 4.11
CA LEU A 40 -0.69 -6.94 4.76
C LEU A 40 -0.93 -7.99 5.86
N SER A 41 -0.26 -9.14 5.81
CA SER A 41 -0.36 -10.20 6.83
C SER A 41 0.51 -9.96 8.07
N LEU A 42 1.38 -8.94 8.05
CA LEU A 42 2.27 -8.64 9.17
C LEU A 42 1.49 -8.18 10.40
N SER A 43 1.93 -8.62 11.57
CA SER A 43 1.50 -8.00 12.83
C SER A 43 2.03 -6.57 12.93
N GLU A 44 1.39 -5.73 13.75
CA GLU A 44 1.87 -4.37 14.00
C GLU A 44 3.33 -4.34 14.46
N GLN A 45 3.70 -5.24 15.39
CA GLN A 45 5.07 -5.34 15.88
C GLN A 45 6.05 -5.68 14.75
N ALA A 46 5.70 -6.62 13.87
CA ALA A 46 6.53 -7.00 12.73
C ALA A 46 6.64 -5.86 11.69
N ALA A 47 5.54 -5.18 11.39
CA ALA A 47 5.52 -4.03 10.49
C ALA A 47 6.40 -2.89 11.02
N ARG A 48 6.35 -2.61 12.33
CA ARG A 48 7.19 -1.60 13.01
C ARG A 48 8.66 -1.99 13.11
N ALA A 49 9.02 -3.26 12.89
CA ALA A 49 10.41 -3.72 12.97
C ALA A 49 11.28 -3.23 11.80
N GLY A 50 10.69 -2.66 10.74
CA GLY A 50 11.44 -2.05 9.64
C GLY A 50 12.14 -3.05 8.72
N ALA A 51 11.52 -4.22 8.47
CA ALA A 51 12.08 -5.21 7.55
C ALA A 51 12.22 -4.64 6.12
N GLU A 52 13.24 -5.07 5.38
CA GLU A 52 13.43 -4.62 3.99
C GLU A 52 12.23 -5.03 3.13
N VAL A 53 11.77 -4.11 2.29
CA VAL A 53 10.70 -4.32 1.31
C VAL A 53 11.26 -4.10 -0.09
N ARG A 54 10.94 -5.01 -1.01
CA ARG A 54 11.22 -4.86 -2.44
C ARG A 54 10.00 -5.30 -3.25
N LEU A 55 9.29 -4.34 -3.81
CA LEU A 55 8.10 -4.59 -4.63
C LEU A 55 8.38 -4.23 -6.08
N THR A 56 7.68 -4.89 -7.00
CA THR A 56 7.65 -4.50 -8.41
C THR A 56 6.21 -4.20 -8.81
N GLY A 57 5.99 -3.12 -9.54
CA GLY A 57 4.65 -2.73 -9.95
C GLY A 57 4.61 -1.73 -11.10
N THR A 58 3.41 -1.51 -11.62
CA THR A 58 3.19 -0.57 -12.73
C THR A 58 2.62 0.73 -12.20
N VAL A 59 3.22 1.86 -12.53
CA VAL A 59 2.73 3.18 -12.11
C VAL A 59 1.36 3.46 -12.73
N LEU A 60 0.38 3.76 -11.89
CA LEU A 60 -0.97 4.20 -12.31
C LEU A 60 -1.04 5.71 -12.41
N TYR A 61 -0.48 6.41 -11.42
CA TYR A 61 -0.45 7.87 -11.38
C TYR A 61 0.71 8.32 -10.49
N PHE A 62 1.47 9.32 -10.94
CA PHE A 62 2.59 9.86 -10.19
C PHE A 62 2.59 11.39 -10.25
N ASP A 63 2.58 12.01 -9.07
CA ASP A 63 2.62 13.44 -8.87
C ASP A 63 3.42 13.76 -7.60
N PRO A 64 4.73 13.99 -7.71
CA PRO A 64 5.59 14.17 -6.55
C PRO A 64 5.31 15.47 -5.78
N GLU A 65 4.83 16.53 -6.43
CA GLU A 65 4.53 17.79 -5.72
C GLU A 65 3.31 17.64 -4.80
N TRP A 66 2.39 16.73 -5.14
CA TRP A 66 1.23 16.40 -4.30
C TRP A 66 1.47 15.16 -3.43
N ASN A 67 2.70 14.62 -3.40
CA ASN A 67 3.06 13.38 -2.72
C ASN A 67 2.17 12.18 -3.14
N LEU A 68 1.77 12.11 -4.40
CA LEU A 68 0.95 11.02 -4.91
C LEU A 68 1.80 10.05 -5.73
N LEU A 69 1.84 8.80 -5.30
CA LEU A 69 2.33 7.68 -6.09
C LEU A 69 1.34 6.53 -5.95
N PHE A 70 0.65 6.21 -7.05
CA PHE A 70 -0.22 5.05 -7.14
C PHE A 70 0.42 4.01 -8.04
N VAL A 71 0.58 2.79 -7.53
CA VAL A 71 1.24 1.70 -8.24
C VAL A 71 0.36 0.46 -8.17
N TYR A 72 0.22 -0.23 -9.30
CA TYR A 72 -0.41 -1.52 -9.40
C TYR A 72 0.62 -2.60 -9.02
N VAL A 73 0.42 -3.21 -7.85
CA VAL A 73 1.28 -4.24 -7.25
C VAL A 73 0.41 -5.43 -6.89
N ASP A 74 0.83 -6.64 -7.26
CA ASP A 74 0.19 -7.91 -6.87
C ASP A 74 -1.34 -7.94 -7.03
N GLY A 75 -1.82 -7.38 -8.14
CA GLY A 75 -3.24 -7.42 -8.50
C GLY A 75 -4.08 -6.25 -7.98
N THR A 76 -3.51 -5.31 -7.22
CA THR A 76 -4.25 -4.18 -6.64
C THR A 76 -3.52 -2.85 -6.80
N GLY A 77 -4.29 -1.76 -6.88
CA GLY A 77 -3.74 -0.41 -6.83
C GLY A 77 -3.44 0.01 -5.38
N VAL A 78 -2.21 0.50 -5.15
CA VAL A 78 -1.70 0.88 -3.84
C VAL A 78 -1.17 2.31 -3.88
N TYR A 79 -1.48 3.08 -2.83
CA TYR A 79 -0.87 4.38 -2.61
C TYR A 79 0.44 4.22 -1.84
N PHE A 80 1.47 4.94 -2.29
CA PHE A 80 2.72 5.13 -1.59
C PHE A 80 3.02 6.62 -1.44
N ALA A 81 3.65 7.01 -0.33
CA ALA A 81 4.35 8.29 -0.28
C ALA A 81 5.63 8.15 -1.14
N PRO A 82 5.84 8.99 -2.17
CA PRO A 82 7.01 8.87 -3.02
C PRO A 82 8.29 9.23 -2.25
N PRO A 83 9.44 8.61 -2.58
CA PRO A 83 10.74 9.05 -2.10
C PRO A 83 10.99 10.52 -2.43
N LYS A 84 11.65 11.26 -1.52
CA LYS A 84 11.98 12.69 -1.68
C LYS A 84 12.69 13.00 -3.01
N LYS A 85 13.51 12.07 -3.48
CA LYS A 85 14.17 12.10 -4.79
C LYS A 85 13.63 10.91 -5.58
N SER A 86 12.76 11.21 -6.54
CA SER A 86 12.16 10.24 -7.43
C SER A 86 12.34 10.72 -8.85
N ASP A 87 12.76 9.83 -9.75
CA ASP A 87 12.75 10.12 -11.18
C ASP A 87 11.31 10.41 -11.65
N ARG A 88 11.17 11.17 -12.74
CA ARG A 88 9.86 11.44 -13.35
C ARG A 88 9.33 10.17 -14.03
N ALA A 89 8.59 9.37 -13.27
CA ALA A 89 7.83 8.24 -13.79
C ALA A 89 6.55 8.73 -14.51
N ASN A 90 6.14 7.97 -15.52
CA ASN A 90 4.89 8.15 -16.23
C ASN A 90 3.96 6.97 -15.92
N TYR A 91 2.65 7.15 -16.13
CA TYR A 91 1.73 6.03 -16.07
C TYR A 91 2.16 4.92 -17.05
N GLY A 92 2.02 3.67 -16.64
CA GLY A 92 2.47 2.51 -17.40
C GLY A 92 3.98 2.20 -17.28
N ASP A 93 4.78 3.01 -16.57
CA ASP A 93 6.16 2.63 -16.24
C ASP A 93 6.16 1.46 -15.25
N LEU A 94 7.03 0.48 -15.50
CA LEU A 94 7.33 -0.59 -14.55
C LEU A 94 8.41 -0.09 -13.60
N VAL A 95 8.16 -0.15 -12.30
CA VAL A 95 9.07 0.33 -11.27
C VAL A 95 9.41 -0.77 -10.27
N GLU A 96 10.66 -0.76 -9.83
CA GLU A 96 11.12 -1.42 -8.62
C GLU A 96 11.03 -0.41 -7.46
N LEU A 97 10.38 -0.82 -6.38
CA LEU A 97 10.17 -0.02 -5.18
C LEU A 97 10.93 -0.68 -4.03
N THR A 98 11.84 0.05 -3.40
CA THR A 98 12.56 -0.42 -2.21
C THR A 98 12.27 0.46 -1.01
N GLY A 99 12.22 -0.16 0.16
CA GLY A 99 11.86 0.53 1.39
C GLY A 99 11.92 -0.36 2.60
N GLN A 100 11.20 0.05 3.63
CA GLN A 100 11.06 -0.70 4.87
C GLN A 100 9.59 -0.84 5.23
N THR A 101 9.24 -1.94 5.89
CA THR A 101 7.92 -2.09 6.49
C THR A 101 7.71 -0.97 7.51
N ALA A 102 6.49 -0.46 7.57
CA ALA A 102 6.09 0.52 8.55
C ALA A 102 4.63 0.26 8.97
N TRP A 103 4.19 0.93 10.02
CA TRP A 103 2.81 0.89 10.48
C TRP A 103 2.20 2.27 10.41
N SER A 104 1.04 2.37 9.75
CA SER A 104 0.16 3.53 9.80
C SER A 104 -1.02 3.22 10.72
N GLY A 105 -1.71 4.24 11.24
CA GLY A 105 -2.92 4.03 12.06
C GLY A 105 -4.04 3.21 11.38
N SER A 106 -3.88 2.90 10.08
CA SER A 106 -4.81 2.11 9.27
C SER A 106 -4.24 0.75 8.81
N GLY A 107 -3.03 0.37 9.27
CA GLY A 107 -2.41 -0.93 8.97
C GLY A 107 -0.97 -0.84 8.46
N SER A 108 -0.42 -2.00 8.09
CA SER A 108 0.91 -2.15 7.50
C SER A 108 1.06 -1.33 6.21
N THR A 109 2.21 -0.68 6.07
CA THR A 109 2.56 0.15 4.91
C THR A 109 4.05 0.04 4.60
N VAL A 110 4.52 0.73 3.58
CA VAL A 110 5.93 0.80 3.20
C VAL A 110 6.41 2.24 3.32
N SER A 111 7.49 2.45 4.07
CA SER A 111 8.30 3.66 3.97
C SER A 111 9.26 3.49 2.80
N LEU A 112 8.94 4.08 1.64
CA LEU A 112 9.77 3.97 0.45
C LEU A 112 11.06 4.80 0.57
N ASN A 113 12.17 4.16 0.23
CA ASN A 113 13.50 4.78 0.18
C ASN A 113 13.88 5.14 -1.27
N GLU A 114 13.55 4.27 -2.22
CA GLU A 114 13.91 4.42 -3.62
C GLU A 114 12.79 3.89 -4.54
N MET A 115 12.65 4.53 -5.69
CA MET A 115 11.84 4.08 -6.80
C MET A 115 12.69 4.14 -8.05
N ARG A 116 12.81 3.02 -8.76
CA ARG A 116 13.60 2.92 -9.98
C ARG A 116 12.75 2.43 -11.13
N ILE A 117 12.78 3.15 -12.25
CA ILE A 117 12.11 2.72 -13.49
C ILE A 117 12.93 1.58 -14.10
N ILE A 118 12.30 0.42 -14.28
CA ILE A 118 12.93 -0.80 -14.81
C ILE A 118 12.34 -1.23 -16.15
N GLY A 119 11.35 -0.50 -16.68
CA GLY A 119 10.80 -0.75 -18.02
C GLY A 119 9.38 -0.22 -18.18
N LYS A 120 8.60 -0.89 -19.04
CA LYS A 120 7.16 -0.65 -19.23
C LYS A 120 6.35 -1.80 -18.67
N GLY A 121 5.32 -1.47 -17.91
CA GLY A 121 4.43 -2.40 -17.25
C GLY A 121 3.11 -2.54 -18.00
N LYS A 122 2.29 -3.50 -17.55
CA LYS A 122 0.91 -3.64 -18.03
C LYS A 122 -0.01 -2.91 -17.07
N LEU A 123 -0.83 -2.00 -17.61
CA LEU A 123 -1.90 -1.41 -16.84
C LEU A 123 -2.98 -2.47 -16.54
N PRO A 124 -3.62 -2.44 -15.36
CA PRO A 124 -4.77 -3.26 -15.09
C PRO A 124 -5.93 -2.93 -16.04
N GLN A 125 -6.85 -3.86 -16.20
CA GLN A 125 -8.12 -3.57 -16.87
C GLN A 125 -8.87 -2.50 -16.07
N ALA A 126 -9.32 -1.44 -16.75
CA ALA A 126 -10.05 -0.37 -16.11
C ALA A 126 -11.37 -0.88 -15.52
N TRP A 127 -11.58 -0.62 -14.23
CA TRP A 127 -12.78 -1.02 -13.53
C TRP A 127 -13.90 -0.01 -13.77
N LYS A 128 -14.98 -0.47 -14.39
CA LYS A 128 -16.24 0.29 -14.52
C LYS A 128 -16.99 0.25 -13.19
N VAL A 129 -16.63 1.16 -12.29
CA VAL A 129 -17.17 1.19 -10.94
C VAL A 129 -18.55 1.86 -10.90
N PRO A 130 -19.55 1.29 -10.20
CA PRO A 130 -20.81 1.99 -9.95
C PRO A 130 -20.56 3.29 -9.18
N LEU A 131 -21.23 4.38 -9.57
CA LEU A 131 -21.06 5.69 -8.94
C LEU A 131 -21.18 5.64 -7.40
N GLN A 132 -22.16 4.89 -6.88
CA GLN A 132 -22.36 4.76 -5.44
C GLN A 132 -21.17 4.13 -4.71
N THR A 133 -20.50 3.17 -5.34
CA THR A 133 -19.28 2.55 -4.80
C THR A 133 -18.14 3.56 -4.79
N MET A 134 -17.99 4.35 -5.86
CA MET A 134 -16.97 5.39 -5.94
C MET A 134 -17.18 6.50 -4.91
N LEU A 135 -18.42 6.97 -4.73
CA LEU A 135 -18.77 8.00 -3.74
C LEU A 135 -18.54 7.54 -2.30
N LYS A 136 -18.57 6.23 -2.04
CA LYS A 136 -18.24 5.63 -0.73
C LYS A 136 -16.73 5.32 -0.57
N GLY A 137 -15.90 5.68 -1.56
CA GLY A 137 -14.45 5.43 -1.54
C GLY A 137 -14.05 4.00 -1.91
N GLY A 138 -14.96 3.16 -2.37
CA GLY A 138 -14.70 1.74 -2.67
C GLY A 138 -13.78 1.47 -3.86
N ALA A 139 -13.35 2.51 -4.57
CA ALA A 139 -12.38 2.42 -5.67
C ALA A 139 -11.11 3.23 -5.41
N ALA A 140 -10.81 3.56 -4.14
CA ALA A 140 -9.58 4.26 -3.78
C ALA A 140 -8.34 3.55 -4.33
N SER A 141 -7.43 4.31 -4.93
CA SER A 141 -6.18 3.84 -5.54
C SER A 141 -6.34 2.90 -6.74
N GLN A 142 -7.56 2.60 -7.19
CA GLN A 142 -7.79 1.66 -8.29
C GLN A 142 -7.79 2.35 -9.65
N TRP A 143 -7.46 1.58 -10.69
CA TRP A 143 -7.56 2.02 -12.08
C TRP A 143 -9.01 1.90 -12.55
N VAL A 144 -9.69 3.03 -12.73
CA VAL A 144 -11.12 3.10 -13.01
C VAL A 144 -11.39 3.79 -14.34
N GLU A 145 -12.53 3.43 -14.95
CA GLU A 145 -13.08 4.12 -16.10
C GLU A 145 -14.36 4.84 -15.69
N VAL A 146 -14.45 6.13 -16.02
CA VAL A 146 -15.62 6.96 -15.71
C VAL A 146 -16.04 7.74 -16.95
N GLN A 147 -17.36 7.74 -17.23
CA GLN A 147 -17.92 8.51 -18.32
C GLN A 147 -18.79 9.64 -17.79
N GLY A 148 -18.49 10.88 -18.17
CA GLY A 148 -19.22 12.05 -17.68
C GLY A 148 -19.18 13.23 -18.63
N LEU A 149 -20.00 14.23 -18.34
CA LEU A 149 -20.05 15.50 -19.07
C LEU A 149 -19.16 16.54 -18.38
N VAL A 150 -18.23 17.15 -19.10
CA VAL A 150 -17.37 18.20 -18.55
C VAL A 150 -18.16 19.49 -18.41
N ARG A 151 -18.20 20.05 -17.20
CA ARG A 151 -18.95 21.27 -16.88
C ARG A 151 -18.10 22.51 -16.70
N THR A 152 -16.96 22.36 -16.04
CA THR A 152 -16.08 23.48 -15.65
C THR A 152 -14.64 23.02 -15.69
N MET A 153 -13.73 23.91 -16.06
CA MET A 153 -12.28 23.68 -16.02
C MET A 153 -11.58 24.85 -15.36
N GLU A 154 -10.57 24.54 -14.57
CA GLU A 154 -9.72 25.45 -13.84
C GLU A 154 -8.28 24.97 -14.02
N ASP A 155 -7.35 25.86 -14.35
CA ASP A 155 -5.92 25.56 -14.41
C ASP A 155 -5.24 26.24 -13.22
N VAL A 156 -5.01 25.47 -12.16
CA VAL A 156 -4.37 25.92 -10.91
C VAL A 156 -2.99 25.28 -10.74
N GLY A 157 -2.27 25.13 -11.85
CA GLY A 157 -1.00 24.39 -11.95
C GLY A 157 -1.19 22.92 -12.32
N ARG A 158 -2.41 22.40 -12.14
CA ARG A 158 -2.93 21.17 -12.75
C ARG A 158 -4.25 21.51 -13.39
N LEU A 159 -4.55 20.88 -14.53
CA LEU A 159 -5.89 20.97 -15.09
C LEU A 159 -6.84 20.23 -14.15
N ARG A 160 -7.73 21.00 -13.53
CA ARG A 160 -8.85 20.49 -12.78
C ARG A 160 -10.09 20.70 -13.63
N PHE A 161 -10.76 19.62 -13.99
CA PHE A 161 -12.09 19.73 -14.57
C PHE A 161 -13.09 18.94 -13.75
N TYR A 162 -14.35 19.29 -13.89
CA TYR A 162 -15.42 18.61 -13.19
C TYR A 162 -16.30 17.89 -14.19
N ILE A 163 -16.48 16.60 -13.96
CA ILE A 163 -17.44 15.80 -14.71
C ILE A 163 -18.71 15.60 -13.90
N MET A 164 -19.84 15.63 -14.59
CA MET A 164 -21.12 15.26 -14.01
C MET A 164 -21.35 13.75 -14.16
N LEU A 165 -21.55 13.08 -13.03
CA LEU A 165 -21.96 11.69 -12.93
C LEU A 165 -23.35 11.66 -12.28
N GLY A 166 -24.39 11.63 -13.12
CA GLY A 166 -25.74 11.92 -12.67
C GLY A 166 -25.84 13.35 -12.11
N THR A 167 -26.28 13.48 -10.85
CA THR A 167 -26.34 14.77 -10.15
C THR A 167 -25.04 15.14 -9.42
N ASN A 168 -24.04 14.25 -9.41
CA ASN A 168 -22.81 14.45 -8.65
C ASN A 168 -21.74 15.14 -9.52
N ARG A 169 -21.09 16.15 -8.96
CA ARG A 169 -19.95 16.84 -9.57
C ARG A 169 -18.66 16.24 -9.02
N VAL A 170 -17.90 15.55 -9.87
CA VAL A 170 -16.66 14.88 -9.47
C VAL A 170 -15.46 15.62 -10.04
N PRO A 171 -14.50 16.05 -9.20
CA PRO A 171 -13.27 16.68 -9.69
C PRO A 171 -12.33 15.63 -10.29
N MET A 172 -11.79 15.94 -11.46
CA MET A 172 -10.73 15.21 -12.12
C MET A 172 -9.49 16.09 -12.17
N PHE A 173 -8.32 15.49 -11.94
CA PHE A 173 -7.04 16.17 -12.00
C PHE A 173 -6.20 15.54 -13.10
N VAL A 174 -5.68 16.38 -13.99
CA VAL A 174 -4.76 15.95 -15.06
C VAL A 174 -3.43 16.65 -14.84
N LEU A 175 -2.40 15.84 -14.73
CA LEU A 175 -1.01 16.29 -14.70
C LEU A 175 -0.49 16.43 -16.14
N ASN A 176 0.41 17.40 -16.37
CA ASN A 176 1.09 17.59 -17.65
C ASN A 176 0.13 17.72 -18.86
N HIS A 177 -0.90 18.58 -18.75
CA HIS A 177 -1.82 18.84 -19.84
C HIS A 177 -1.26 19.84 -20.86
N SER A 178 -1.67 19.69 -22.13
CA SER A 178 -1.57 20.77 -23.10
C SER A 178 -2.79 21.70 -22.96
N ARG A 179 -2.57 23.01 -23.07
CA ARG A 179 -3.69 23.98 -23.16
C ARG A 179 -4.43 23.92 -24.49
N ARG A 180 -3.85 23.27 -25.50
CA ARG A 180 -4.45 23.21 -26.84
C ARG A 180 -5.68 22.30 -26.82
N GLY A 181 -6.83 22.83 -27.25
CA GLY A 181 -8.06 22.07 -27.42
C GLY A 181 -8.88 21.87 -26.14
N LEU A 182 -8.49 22.46 -25.00
CA LEU A 182 -9.28 22.34 -23.76
C LEU A 182 -10.68 22.95 -23.92
N ASP A 183 -10.83 24.04 -24.68
CA ASP A 183 -12.13 24.66 -24.93
C ASP A 183 -13.14 23.68 -25.56
N SER A 184 -12.64 22.74 -26.39
CA SER A 184 -13.49 21.72 -27.04
C SER A 184 -14.00 20.65 -26.09
N LEU A 185 -13.42 20.54 -24.89
CA LEU A 185 -13.87 19.59 -23.88
C LEU A 185 -15.10 20.09 -23.11
N PHE A 186 -15.40 21.40 -23.11
CA PHE A 186 -16.56 21.94 -22.39
C PHE A 186 -17.86 21.42 -23.00
N GLY A 187 -18.72 20.84 -22.16
CA GLY A 187 -19.96 20.19 -22.60
C GLY A 187 -19.75 18.85 -23.30
N ALA A 188 -18.50 18.43 -23.54
CA ALA A 188 -18.22 17.14 -24.14
C ALA A 188 -18.47 16.00 -23.15
N LYS A 189 -18.94 14.87 -23.70
CA LYS A 189 -18.99 13.60 -22.97
C LYS A 189 -17.64 12.91 -23.14
N ILE A 190 -16.92 12.72 -22.06
CA ILE A 190 -15.58 12.11 -22.07
C ILE A 190 -15.60 10.78 -21.32
N LEU A 191 -14.72 9.88 -21.76
CA LEU A 191 -14.34 8.67 -21.05
C LEU A 191 -12.95 8.93 -20.49
N VAL A 192 -12.79 8.75 -19.19
CA VAL A 192 -11.52 8.96 -18.47
C VAL A 192 -11.16 7.71 -17.70
#